data_AF-A0A7S1YS17-F1
#
_entry.id   AF-A0A7S1YS17-F1
#
_cell.length_a   1.000
_cell.length_b   1.000
_cell.length_c   1.000
_cell.angle_alpha   90.00
_cell.angle_beta   90.00
_cell.angle_gamma   90.00
#
_symmetry.space_group_name_H-M   'P 1'
#
loop_
_entity.id
_entity.type
_entity.pdbx_description
1 polymer ?
#
loop_
_entity_poly.entity_id
_entity_poly.type
_entity_poly.pdbx_seq_one_letter_code
_entity_poly.pdbx_strand_id
1 'polypeptide(L)'
;GQLLSSATDLVAPHFSQLITFVVQAYEETHLPCTLDYVGDAVELFGGKADEGAEVSFNQLLAHLSQRTYVYVTQEKRPNECPQVIRALFDMARRYLLFCPGALSKCPEFSSLFAFAVACLAECKGERDSTRATLNFLSQVIGWRTLRLSEAAQATLEASANTIDEAIAQHGETLTRTCIGGLSGGGPQMLWPAYSECFFAVIVNAIGRSNGPPIQMNGHASQNTVAHQWIYSALSDDTLLGNVPALTVEVKSSVLQLLCGLVLREGLKSKPRVKMLLGDFGKICKGDETPDALIAYSLS
;
A
#
# COMPACT_ATOMS: atom_id res chain seq x y z
N GLY A 1 17.71 -13.98 21.01
CA GLY A 1 17.79 -15.26 20.28
C GLY A 1 17.09 -16.38 21.02
N GLN A 2 17.69 -16.92 22.08
CA GLN A 2 17.21 -18.14 22.77
C GLN A 2 15.90 -17.99 23.57
N LEU A 3 15.60 -16.82 24.12
CA LEU A 3 14.37 -16.60 24.91
C LEU A 3 13.08 -16.53 24.06
N LEU A 4 13.19 -16.07 22.81
CA LEU A 4 12.05 -16.01 21.89
C LEU A 4 11.79 -17.37 21.25
N SER A 5 12.83 -18.14 20.91
CA SER A 5 12.66 -19.51 20.45
C SER A 5 12.00 -20.39 21.51
N SER A 6 12.37 -20.22 22.80
CA SER A 6 11.71 -20.96 23.88
C SER A 6 10.23 -20.60 24.07
N ALA A 7 9.82 -19.38 23.77
CA ALA A 7 8.41 -18.99 23.87
C ALA A 7 7.56 -19.64 22.76
N THR A 8 8.08 -19.69 21.52
CA THR A 8 7.39 -20.37 20.41
C THR A 8 7.20 -21.86 20.69
N ASP A 9 8.22 -22.54 21.21
CA ASP A 9 8.16 -23.97 21.52
C ASP A 9 7.16 -24.29 22.64
N LEU A 10 6.96 -23.35 23.59
CA LEU A 10 5.98 -23.47 24.66
C LEU A 10 4.54 -23.23 24.19
N VAL A 11 4.33 -22.34 23.22
CA VAL A 11 3.00 -21.95 22.73
C VAL A 11 2.51 -22.88 21.61
N ALA A 12 3.42 -23.43 20.81
CA ALA A 12 3.08 -24.27 19.65
C ALA A 12 2.06 -25.39 19.95
N PRO A 13 2.15 -26.16 21.07
CA PRO A 13 1.19 -27.22 21.37
C PRO A 13 -0.24 -26.72 21.61
N HIS A 14 -0.40 -25.46 22.00
CA HIS A 14 -1.68 -24.84 22.33
C HIS A 14 -2.20 -23.91 21.21
N PHE A 15 -1.42 -23.71 20.16
CA PHE A 15 -1.69 -22.69 19.14
C PHE A 15 -3.08 -22.87 18.50
N SER A 16 -3.43 -24.10 18.12
CA SER A 16 -4.72 -24.39 17.48
C SER A 16 -5.92 -24.02 18.36
N GLN A 17 -5.86 -24.32 19.67
CA GLN A 17 -6.94 -23.98 20.60
C GLN A 17 -7.02 -22.47 20.83
N LEU A 18 -5.86 -21.83 21.00
CA LEU A 18 -5.78 -20.39 21.22
C LEU A 18 -6.30 -19.59 20.02
N ILE A 19 -5.90 -19.97 18.80
CA ILE A 19 -6.33 -19.25 17.59
C ILE A 19 -7.84 -19.40 17.38
N THR A 20 -8.43 -20.58 17.64
CA THR A 20 -9.89 -20.76 17.59
C THR A 20 -10.61 -19.88 18.59
N PHE A 21 -10.13 -19.82 19.84
CA PHE A 21 -10.71 -18.93 20.86
C PHE A 21 -10.62 -17.46 20.45
N VAL A 22 -9.48 -17.02 19.92
CA VAL A 22 -9.28 -15.64 19.48
C VAL A 22 -10.19 -15.26 18.31
N VAL A 23 -10.40 -16.19 17.36
CA VAL A 23 -11.34 -15.99 16.24
C VAL A 23 -12.77 -15.85 16.76
N GLN A 24 -13.21 -16.75 17.65
CA GLN A 24 -14.55 -16.65 18.23
C GLN A 24 -14.73 -15.35 19.00
N ALA A 25 -13.74 -14.94 19.80
CA ALA A 25 -13.77 -13.66 20.49
C ALA A 25 -13.87 -12.48 19.51
N TYR A 26 -13.20 -12.55 18.36
CA TYR A 26 -13.32 -11.53 17.32
C TYR A 26 -14.72 -11.49 16.71
N GLU A 27 -15.32 -12.64 16.42
CA GLU A 27 -16.68 -12.72 15.84
C GLU A 27 -17.73 -12.08 16.74
N GLU A 28 -17.57 -12.23 18.06
CA GLU A 28 -18.51 -11.72 19.06
C GLU A 28 -18.27 -10.23 19.36
N THR A 29 -17.01 -9.77 19.35
CA THR A 29 -16.64 -8.46 19.93
C THR A 29 -16.03 -7.46 18.94
N HIS A 30 -15.50 -7.94 17.81
CA HIS A 30 -14.75 -7.15 16.82
C HIS A 30 -13.57 -6.35 17.42
N LEU A 31 -12.99 -6.83 18.52
CA LEU A 31 -11.88 -6.14 19.19
C LEU A 31 -10.60 -6.17 18.34
N PRO A 32 -9.91 -5.04 18.10
CA PRO A 32 -8.68 -4.99 17.30
C PRO A 32 -7.56 -5.91 17.77
N CYS A 33 -7.47 -6.15 19.08
CA CYS A 33 -6.39 -6.94 19.68
C CYS A 33 -6.39 -8.41 19.22
N THR A 34 -7.53 -8.95 18.78
CA THR A 34 -7.58 -10.32 18.24
C THR A 34 -6.91 -10.40 16.87
N LEU A 35 -7.08 -9.39 16.02
CA LEU A 35 -6.40 -9.28 14.73
C LEU A 35 -4.89 -9.03 14.94
N ASP A 36 -4.53 -8.20 15.93
CA ASP A 36 -3.14 -8.01 16.32
C ASP A 36 -2.51 -9.36 16.75
N TYR A 37 -3.20 -10.15 17.58
CA TYR A 37 -2.76 -11.49 17.99
C TYR A 37 -2.57 -12.45 16.81
N VAL A 38 -3.52 -12.48 15.87
CA VAL A 38 -3.41 -13.30 14.65
C VAL A 38 -2.21 -12.85 13.81
N GLY A 39 -1.97 -11.55 13.71
CA GLY A 39 -0.78 -11.00 13.06
C GLY A 39 0.50 -11.52 13.70
N ASP A 40 0.62 -11.44 15.02
CA ASP A 40 1.79 -11.91 15.75
C ASP A 40 1.97 -13.43 15.61
N ALA A 41 0.88 -14.20 15.58
CA ALA A 41 0.91 -15.63 15.29
C ALA A 41 1.48 -15.93 13.89
N VAL A 42 1.08 -15.18 12.87
CA VAL A 42 1.60 -15.32 11.51
C VAL A 42 3.10 -15.00 11.45
N GLU A 43 3.54 -14.00 12.19
CA GLU A 43 4.97 -13.66 12.31
C GLU A 43 5.78 -14.79 12.96
N LEU A 44 5.24 -15.44 14.00
CA LEU A 44 5.91 -16.51 14.73
C LEU A 44 5.91 -17.87 14.00
N PHE A 45 4.79 -18.22 13.37
CA PHE A 45 4.55 -19.55 12.82
C PHE A 45 4.52 -19.59 11.28
N GLY A 46 4.20 -18.49 10.61
CA GLY A 46 4.02 -18.43 9.15
C GLY A 46 5.29 -18.79 8.37
N GLY A 47 6.45 -18.28 8.80
CA GLY A 47 7.72 -18.55 8.12
C GLY A 47 8.25 -19.98 8.29
N LYS A 48 7.60 -20.78 9.14
CA LYS A 48 7.94 -22.19 9.42
C LYS A 48 6.78 -23.13 9.04
N ALA A 49 5.71 -22.59 8.46
CA ALA A 49 4.52 -23.33 8.12
C ALA A 49 4.85 -24.37 7.04
N ASP A 50 4.40 -25.61 7.26
CA ASP A 50 4.25 -26.55 6.16
C ASP A 50 3.03 -26.16 5.30
N GLU A 51 2.81 -26.91 4.22
CA GLU A 51 1.72 -26.64 3.28
C GLU A 51 0.33 -26.65 3.98
N GLY A 52 0.13 -27.50 4.98
CA GLY A 52 -1.12 -27.57 5.74
C GLY A 52 -1.35 -26.34 6.63
N ALA A 53 -0.29 -25.88 7.29
CA ALA A 53 -0.34 -24.65 8.09
C ALA A 53 -0.56 -23.41 7.23
N GLU A 54 0.05 -23.31 6.04
CA GLU A 54 -0.21 -22.22 5.09
C GLU A 54 -1.69 -22.19 4.65
N VAL A 55 -2.28 -23.35 4.34
CA VAL A 55 -3.72 -23.45 4.00
C VAL A 55 -4.61 -23.00 5.16
N SER A 56 -4.25 -23.35 6.40
CA SER A 56 -5.00 -22.92 7.58
C SER A 56 -4.93 -21.40 7.78
N PHE A 57 -3.74 -20.81 7.59
CA PHE A 57 -3.55 -19.36 7.65
C PHE A 57 -4.30 -18.62 6.53
N ASN A 58 -4.37 -19.21 5.33
CA ASN A 58 -5.15 -18.70 4.21
C ASN A 58 -6.65 -18.62 4.53
N GLN A 59 -7.21 -19.71 5.05
CA GLN A 59 -8.61 -19.77 5.48
C GLN A 59 -8.91 -18.77 6.60
N LEU A 60 -7.99 -18.66 7.57
CA LEU A 60 -8.10 -17.70 8.66
C LEU A 60 -8.11 -16.25 8.15
N LEU A 61 -7.22 -15.91 7.22
CA LEU A 61 -7.17 -14.58 6.61
C LEU A 61 -8.47 -14.27 5.86
N ALA A 62 -8.96 -15.20 5.05
CA ALA A 62 -10.20 -15.03 4.29
C ALA A 62 -11.38 -14.75 5.23
N HIS A 63 -11.54 -15.59 6.26
CA HIS A 63 -12.61 -15.46 7.25
C HIS A 63 -12.56 -14.11 7.99
N LEU A 64 -11.39 -13.75 8.56
CA LEU A 64 -11.24 -12.50 9.30
C LEU A 64 -11.42 -11.28 8.41
N SER A 65 -10.94 -11.32 7.16
CA SER A 65 -11.13 -10.22 6.19
C SER A 65 -12.61 -10.04 5.86
N GLN A 66 -13.34 -11.13 5.61
CA GLN A 66 -14.77 -11.09 5.32
C GLN A 66 -15.58 -10.58 6.52
N ARG A 67 -15.31 -11.10 7.73
CA ARG A 67 -15.97 -10.64 8.97
C ARG A 67 -15.69 -9.15 9.22
N THR A 68 -14.44 -8.72 9.08
CA THR A 68 -14.08 -7.31 9.22
C THR A 68 -14.80 -6.44 8.20
N TYR A 69 -14.83 -6.87 6.94
CA TYR A 69 -15.51 -6.14 5.87
C TYR A 69 -17.01 -5.96 6.18
N VAL A 70 -17.70 -7.04 6.55
CA VAL A 70 -19.14 -6.99 6.92
C VAL A 70 -19.36 -6.03 8.08
N TYR A 71 -18.58 -6.15 9.15
CA TYR A 71 -18.70 -5.27 10.31
C TYR A 71 -18.48 -3.80 9.94
N VAL A 72 -17.42 -3.50 9.19
CA VAL A 72 -17.01 -2.12 8.87
C VAL A 72 -17.87 -1.45 7.80
N THR A 73 -18.56 -2.22 6.94
CA THR A 73 -19.33 -1.67 5.81
C THR A 73 -20.85 -1.84 5.94
N GLN A 74 -21.32 -2.83 6.70
CA GLN A 74 -22.75 -3.13 6.84
C GLN A 74 -23.28 -2.82 8.24
N GLU A 75 -22.49 -3.03 9.28
CA GLU A 75 -22.91 -2.79 10.68
C GLU A 75 -22.45 -1.43 11.22
N LYS A 76 -21.29 -0.97 10.78
CA LYS A 76 -20.64 0.29 11.12
C LYS A 76 -20.20 1.02 9.85
N ARG A 77 -19.55 2.16 10.03
CA ARG A 77 -18.83 2.88 8.98
C ARG A 77 -17.31 2.83 9.20
N PRO A 78 -16.48 2.95 8.14
CA PRO A 78 -15.03 2.92 8.27
C PRO A 78 -14.45 3.93 9.27
N ASN A 79 -14.96 5.16 9.28
CA ASN A 79 -14.53 6.20 10.20
C ASN A 79 -14.90 5.94 11.67
N GLU A 80 -15.82 5.00 11.95
CA GLU A 80 -16.17 4.55 13.30
C GLU A 80 -15.29 3.38 13.78
N CYS A 81 -14.55 2.75 12.87
CA CYS A 81 -13.76 1.55 13.13
C CYS A 81 -12.25 1.71 12.87
N PRO A 82 -11.59 2.87 13.11
CA PRO A 82 -10.21 3.07 12.68
C PRO A 82 -9.22 2.09 13.31
N GLN A 83 -9.45 1.67 14.56
CA GLN A 83 -8.57 0.71 15.24
C GLN A 83 -8.67 -0.71 14.64
N VAL A 84 -9.87 -1.13 14.23
CA VAL A 84 -10.08 -2.44 13.58
C VAL A 84 -9.44 -2.43 12.19
N ILE A 85 -9.63 -1.35 11.44
CA ILE A 85 -9.01 -1.16 10.11
C ILE A 85 -7.48 -1.17 10.23
N ARG A 86 -6.92 -0.46 11.21
CA ARG A 86 -5.48 -0.49 11.50
C ARG A 86 -5.01 -1.93 11.73
N ALA A 87 -5.65 -2.64 12.66
CA ALA A 87 -5.25 -3.99 13.04
C ALA A 87 -5.37 -4.99 11.87
N LEU A 88 -6.43 -4.88 11.05
CA LEU A 88 -6.59 -5.71 9.85
C LEU A 88 -5.42 -5.53 8.87
N PHE A 89 -5.04 -4.30 8.54
CA PHE A 89 -3.98 -4.06 7.57
C PHE A 89 -2.58 -4.30 8.15
N ASP A 90 -2.38 -4.10 9.46
CA ASP A 90 -1.16 -4.53 10.14
C ASP A 90 -1.03 -6.06 10.18
N MET A 91 -2.15 -6.80 10.35
CA MET A 91 -2.20 -8.25 10.25
C MET A 91 -1.89 -8.70 8.81
N ALA A 92 -2.61 -8.17 7.81
CA ALA A 92 -2.40 -8.50 6.40
C ALA A 92 -0.96 -8.20 5.93
N ARG A 93 -0.33 -7.16 6.48
CA ARG A 93 1.09 -6.88 6.26
C ARG A 93 1.99 -7.98 6.79
N ARG A 94 1.72 -8.53 7.97
CA ARG A 94 2.49 -9.67 8.51
C ARG A 94 2.29 -10.93 7.68
N TYR A 95 1.08 -11.15 7.16
CA TYR A 95 0.85 -12.19 6.16
C TYR A 95 1.77 -12.03 4.94
N LEU A 96 1.89 -10.83 4.36
CA LEU A 96 2.80 -10.60 3.24
C LEU A 96 4.26 -10.95 3.57
N LEU A 97 4.72 -10.61 4.77
CA LEU A 97 6.13 -10.76 5.15
C LEU A 97 6.51 -12.18 5.58
N PHE A 98 5.58 -12.87 6.26
CA PHE A 98 5.88 -14.14 6.94
C PHE A 98 5.12 -15.34 6.37
N CYS A 99 3.99 -15.13 5.70
CA CYS A 99 3.21 -16.20 5.07
C CYS A 99 2.61 -15.72 3.72
N PRO A 100 3.47 -15.31 2.75
CA PRO A 100 3.00 -14.67 1.52
C PRO A 100 2.07 -15.55 0.69
N GLY A 101 2.25 -16.87 0.72
CA GLY A 101 1.36 -17.81 0.03
C GLY A 101 -0.06 -17.80 0.56
N ALA A 102 -0.23 -17.67 1.88
CA ALA A 102 -1.55 -17.53 2.48
C ALA A 102 -2.25 -16.23 2.05
N LEU A 103 -1.50 -15.12 1.90
CA LEU A 103 -2.04 -13.86 1.39
C LEU A 103 -2.38 -13.92 -0.10
N SER A 104 -1.43 -14.35 -0.92
CA SER A 104 -1.51 -14.23 -2.38
C SER A 104 -2.45 -15.25 -3.01
N LYS A 105 -2.66 -16.39 -2.35
CA LYS A 105 -3.66 -17.40 -2.72
C LYS A 105 -4.99 -17.20 -1.98
N CYS A 106 -5.15 -16.12 -1.21
CA CYS A 106 -6.40 -15.86 -0.50
C CYS A 106 -7.52 -15.58 -1.50
N PRO A 107 -8.67 -16.29 -1.44
CA PRO A 107 -9.79 -16.01 -2.33
C PRO A 107 -10.32 -14.58 -2.16
N GLU A 108 -10.15 -14.00 -0.96
CA GLU A 108 -10.53 -12.63 -0.65
C GLU A 108 -9.43 -11.59 -0.92
N PHE A 109 -8.32 -11.95 -1.56
CA PHE A 109 -7.22 -11.01 -1.81
C PHE A 109 -7.68 -9.75 -2.55
N SER A 110 -8.43 -9.92 -3.64
CA SER A 110 -8.95 -8.80 -4.42
C SER A 110 -9.93 -7.95 -3.63
N SER A 111 -10.82 -8.57 -2.84
CA SER A 111 -11.75 -7.88 -1.93
C SER A 111 -11.00 -7.09 -0.86
N LEU A 112 -9.97 -7.68 -0.26
CA LEU A 112 -9.12 -7.05 0.76
C LEU A 112 -8.35 -5.85 0.19
N PHE A 113 -7.84 -5.97 -1.04
CA PHE A 113 -7.16 -4.87 -1.73
C PHE A 113 -8.14 -3.73 -2.04
N ALA A 114 -9.31 -4.05 -2.59
CA ALA A 114 -10.35 -3.06 -2.87
C ALA A 114 -10.83 -2.37 -1.58
N PHE A 115 -10.97 -3.13 -0.50
CA PHE A 115 -11.34 -2.59 0.82
C PHE A 115 -10.27 -1.65 1.37
N ALA A 116 -8.98 -1.95 1.19
CA ALA A 116 -7.89 -1.05 1.54
C ALA A 116 -8.01 0.30 0.80
N VAL A 117 -8.28 0.26 -0.50
CA VAL A 117 -8.46 1.47 -1.33
C VAL A 117 -9.66 2.28 -0.82
N ALA A 118 -10.79 1.63 -0.54
CA ALA A 118 -11.99 2.29 -0.02
C ALA A 118 -11.75 2.94 1.37
N CYS A 119 -11.02 2.25 2.25
CA CYS A 119 -10.67 2.78 3.58
C CYS A 119 -9.88 4.10 3.49
N LEU A 120 -9.01 4.28 2.50
CA LEU A 120 -8.27 5.54 2.32
C LEU A 120 -9.18 6.72 1.95
N ALA A 121 -10.31 6.47 1.27
CA ALA A 121 -11.27 7.50 0.92
C ALA A 121 -12.19 7.87 2.10
N GLU A 122 -12.51 6.89 2.95
CA GLU A 122 -13.51 7.03 4.02
C GLU A 122 -12.93 7.34 5.41
N CYS A 123 -11.68 6.96 5.70
CA CYS A 123 -11.01 7.24 6.97
C CYS A 123 -10.38 8.65 7.04
N LYS A 124 -11.11 9.68 6.60
CA LYS A 124 -10.58 11.06 6.52
C LYS A 124 -10.16 11.57 7.90
N GLY A 125 -8.89 11.97 8.01
CA GLY A 125 -8.32 12.55 9.24
C GLY A 125 -7.77 11.52 10.23
N GLU A 126 -8.11 10.24 10.09
CA GLU A 126 -7.61 9.17 10.96
C GLU A 126 -6.20 8.77 10.57
N ARG A 127 -5.26 8.87 11.53
CA ARG A 127 -3.83 8.78 11.24
C ARG A 127 -3.33 7.35 11.15
N ASP A 128 -3.71 6.53 12.12
CA ASP A 128 -3.09 5.21 12.29
C ASP A 128 -3.66 4.18 11.33
N SER A 129 -4.99 4.21 11.10
CA SER A 129 -5.63 3.38 10.08
C SER A 129 -5.10 3.72 8.69
N THR A 130 -5.10 5.00 8.30
CA THR A 130 -4.56 5.46 7.01
C THR A 130 -3.10 5.04 6.82
N ARG A 131 -2.26 5.18 7.85
CA ARG A 131 -0.86 4.73 7.80
C ARG A 131 -0.74 3.23 7.59
N ALA A 132 -1.50 2.42 8.35
CA ALA A 132 -1.48 0.97 8.23
C ALA A 132 -1.93 0.53 6.82
N THR A 133 -3.02 1.11 6.30
CA THR A 133 -3.54 0.86 4.96
C THR A 133 -2.53 1.24 3.87
N LEU A 134 -1.94 2.44 3.93
CA LEU A 134 -0.92 2.88 2.98
C LEU A 134 0.32 1.98 3.04
N ASN A 135 0.75 1.56 4.22
CA ASN A 135 1.89 0.66 4.38
C ASN A 135 1.61 -0.72 3.77
N PHE A 136 0.44 -1.29 4.03
CA PHE A 136 0.02 -2.55 3.43
C PHE A 136 0.02 -2.46 1.90
N LEU A 137 -0.66 -1.46 1.32
CA LEU A 137 -0.71 -1.24 -0.12
C LEU A 137 0.68 -1.01 -0.71
N SER A 138 1.51 -0.17 -0.08
CA SER A 138 2.89 0.09 -0.55
C SER A 138 3.70 -1.20 -0.63
N GLN A 139 3.58 -2.07 0.37
CA GLN A 139 4.34 -3.31 0.42
C GLN A 139 3.79 -4.37 -0.53
N VAL A 140 2.47 -4.53 -0.64
CA VAL A 140 1.86 -5.47 -1.60
C VAL A 140 2.17 -5.06 -3.03
N ILE A 141 2.11 -3.76 -3.36
CA ILE A 141 2.38 -3.25 -4.70
C ILE A 141 3.87 -3.30 -5.02
N GLY A 142 4.69 -2.91 -4.04
CA GLY A 142 6.14 -2.86 -4.10
C GLY A 142 6.83 -4.17 -3.68
N TRP A 143 6.12 -5.30 -3.73
CA TRP A 143 6.58 -6.55 -3.13
C TRP A 143 7.94 -7.03 -3.66
N ARG A 144 8.25 -6.75 -4.93
CA ARG A 144 9.55 -7.03 -5.57
C ARG A 144 10.75 -6.31 -4.94
N THR A 145 10.49 -5.31 -4.11
CA THR A 145 11.52 -4.51 -3.42
C THR A 145 11.68 -4.90 -1.95
N LEU A 146 10.82 -5.80 -1.46
CA LEU A 146 10.89 -6.28 -0.09
C LEU A 146 12.07 -7.23 0.09
N ARG A 147 12.66 -7.19 1.28
CA ARG A 147 13.72 -8.14 1.66
C ARG A 147 13.07 -9.41 2.20
N LEU A 148 12.63 -10.26 1.28
CA LEU A 148 12.02 -11.56 1.59
C LEU A 148 13.02 -12.70 1.35
N SER A 149 12.72 -13.88 1.88
CA SER A 149 13.45 -15.10 1.51
C SER A 149 13.18 -15.45 0.04
N GLU A 150 14.08 -16.21 -0.59
CA GLU A 150 13.91 -16.62 -1.99
C GLU A 150 12.61 -17.42 -2.21
N ALA A 151 12.24 -18.28 -1.25
CA ALA A 151 10.99 -19.03 -1.29
C ALA A 151 9.76 -18.11 -1.23
N ALA A 152 9.75 -17.14 -0.31
CA ALA A 152 8.70 -16.13 -0.20
C ALA A 152 8.57 -15.30 -1.49
N GLN A 153 9.71 -14.92 -2.07
CA GLN A 153 9.77 -14.18 -3.33
C GLN A 153 9.19 -14.99 -4.50
N ALA A 154 9.56 -16.27 -4.62
CA ALA A 154 9.05 -17.18 -5.65
C ALA A 154 7.53 -17.38 -5.54
N THR A 155 7.01 -17.50 -4.32
CA THR A 155 5.56 -17.60 -4.07
C THR A 155 4.80 -16.36 -4.54
N LEU A 156 5.33 -15.16 -4.27
CA LEU A 156 4.71 -13.92 -4.74
C LEU A 156 4.84 -13.75 -6.27
N GLU A 157 5.93 -14.20 -6.88
CA GLU A 157 6.08 -14.18 -8.34
C GLU A 157 5.06 -15.11 -9.02
N ALA A 158 4.78 -16.28 -8.42
CA ALA A 158 3.73 -17.17 -8.91
C ALA A 158 2.32 -16.56 -8.85
N SER A 159 2.11 -15.57 -7.96
CA SER A 159 0.86 -14.82 -7.81
C SER A 159 0.94 -13.39 -8.37
N ALA A 160 1.97 -13.06 -9.15
CA ALA A 160 2.20 -11.71 -9.64
C ALA A 160 1.01 -11.16 -10.44
N ASN A 161 0.38 -11.99 -11.27
CA ASN A 161 -0.78 -11.60 -12.08
C ASN A 161 -1.95 -11.09 -11.23
N THR A 162 -2.26 -11.76 -10.12
CA THR A 162 -3.36 -11.37 -9.22
C THR A 162 -3.08 -10.01 -8.56
N ILE A 163 -1.84 -9.80 -8.11
CA ILE A 163 -1.41 -8.49 -7.58
C ILE A 163 -1.48 -7.44 -8.69
N ASP A 164 -1.09 -7.82 -9.91
CA ASP A 164 -1.05 -6.91 -11.04
C ASP A 164 -2.45 -6.49 -11.51
N GLU A 165 -3.41 -7.41 -11.54
CA GLU A 165 -4.82 -7.12 -11.83
C GLU A 165 -5.40 -6.13 -10.80
N ALA A 166 -5.13 -6.33 -9.50
CA ALA A 166 -5.58 -5.42 -8.44
C ALA A 166 -5.01 -4.00 -8.62
N ILE A 167 -3.73 -3.89 -8.97
CA ILE A 167 -3.09 -2.59 -9.27
C ILE A 167 -3.67 -1.96 -10.52
N ALA A 168 -3.94 -2.74 -11.57
CA ALA A 168 -4.54 -2.21 -12.80
C ALA A 168 -5.94 -1.64 -12.54
N GLN A 169 -6.71 -2.30 -11.68
CA GLN A 169 -8.07 -1.88 -11.32
C GLN A 169 -8.10 -0.64 -10.43
N HIS A 170 -7.16 -0.52 -9.49
CA HIS A 170 -7.22 0.52 -8.45
C HIS A 170 -6.12 1.60 -8.54
N GLY A 171 -5.17 1.46 -9.46
CA GLY A 171 -3.98 2.30 -9.54
C GLY A 171 -4.28 3.79 -9.75
N GLU A 172 -5.30 4.13 -10.55
CA GLU A 172 -5.74 5.51 -10.71
C GLU A 172 -6.26 6.10 -9.39
N THR A 173 -7.13 5.34 -8.70
CA THR A 173 -7.71 5.77 -7.42
C THR A 173 -6.62 5.95 -6.35
N LEU A 174 -5.65 5.03 -6.28
CA LEU A 174 -4.51 5.13 -5.38
C LEU A 174 -3.62 6.34 -5.71
N THR A 175 -3.36 6.59 -6.99
CA THR A 175 -2.57 7.75 -7.44
C THR A 175 -3.25 9.05 -7.01
N ARG A 176 -4.56 9.18 -7.28
CA ARG A 176 -5.37 10.34 -6.87
C ARG A 176 -5.41 10.50 -5.35
N THR A 177 -5.57 9.41 -4.62
CA THR A 177 -5.58 9.41 -3.15
C THR A 177 -4.25 9.90 -2.58
N CYS A 178 -3.12 9.45 -3.13
CA CYS A 178 -1.80 9.89 -2.67
C CYS A 178 -1.53 11.35 -3.00
N ILE A 179 -1.86 11.81 -4.22
CA ILE A 179 -1.72 13.22 -4.60
C ILE A 179 -2.61 14.11 -3.73
N GLY A 180 -3.88 13.73 -3.53
CA GLY A 180 -4.81 14.45 -2.65
C GLY A 180 -4.34 14.49 -1.19
N GLY A 181 -3.77 13.39 -0.69
CA GLY A 181 -3.17 13.34 0.65
C GLY A 181 -1.99 14.31 0.81
N LEU A 182 -1.15 14.41 -0.23
CA LEU A 182 0.02 15.31 -0.25
C LEU A 182 -0.37 16.78 -0.47
N SER A 183 -1.40 17.06 -1.27
CA SER A 183 -1.86 18.43 -1.58
C SER A 183 -2.64 19.13 -0.46
N GLY A 184 -2.83 18.46 0.68
CA GLY A 184 -3.48 19.04 1.86
C GLY A 184 -4.65 18.22 2.42
N GLY A 185 -5.10 17.18 1.71
CA GLY A 185 -6.14 16.26 2.19
C GLY A 185 -5.70 15.38 3.36
N GLY A 186 -4.38 15.20 3.57
CA GLY A 186 -3.81 14.40 4.64
C GLY A 186 -2.87 15.20 5.56
N PRO A 187 -2.73 14.81 6.84
CA PRO A 187 -1.76 15.41 7.75
C PRO A 187 -0.31 15.14 7.28
N GLN A 188 0.58 16.12 7.44
CA GLN A 188 1.96 16.07 6.95
C GLN A 188 2.76 14.86 7.43
N MET A 189 2.49 14.38 8.64
CA MET A 189 3.13 13.18 9.19
C MET A 189 2.81 11.88 8.43
N LEU A 190 1.82 11.88 7.52
CA LEU A 190 1.49 10.77 6.62
C LEU A 190 2.10 10.94 5.23
N TRP A 191 2.67 12.10 4.89
CA TRP A 191 3.32 12.31 3.59
C TRP A 191 4.37 11.25 3.24
N PRO A 192 5.21 10.76 4.19
CA PRO A 192 6.12 9.67 3.87
C PRO A 192 5.41 8.38 3.41
N ALA A 193 4.23 8.08 3.98
CA ALA A 193 3.44 6.90 3.63
C ALA A 193 2.70 7.09 2.29
N TYR A 194 2.14 8.28 2.05
CA TYR A 194 1.55 8.60 0.74
C TYR A 194 2.59 8.57 -0.37
N SER A 195 3.77 9.14 -0.13
CA SER A 195 4.85 9.16 -1.12
C SER A 195 5.39 7.76 -1.41
N GLU A 196 5.46 6.91 -0.39
CA GLU A 196 5.85 5.50 -0.52
C GLU A 196 4.83 4.71 -1.36
N CYS A 197 3.54 4.86 -1.06
CA CYS A 197 2.47 4.19 -1.78
C CYS A 197 2.39 4.67 -3.23
N PHE A 198 2.48 5.99 -3.44
CA PHE A 198 2.56 6.59 -4.77
C PHE A 198 3.72 5.99 -5.53
N PHE A 199 4.93 5.99 -4.94
CA PHE A 199 6.14 5.42 -5.56
C PHE A 199 5.96 3.97 -5.99
N ALA A 200 5.37 3.13 -5.13
CA ALA A 200 5.10 1.74 -5.44
C ALA A 200 4.15 1.60 -6.64
N VAL A 201 3.09 2.41 -6.72
CA VAL A 201 2.10 2.38 -7.82
C VAL A 201 2.77 2.74 -9.15
N ILE A 202 3.46 3.89 -9.24
CA ILE A 202 3.96 4.34 -10.54
C ILE A 202 5.17 3.55 -11.02
N VAL A 203 6.06 3.08 -10.13
CA VAL A 203 7.18 2.23 -10.56
C VAL A 203 6.69 0.90 -11.12
N ASN A 204 5.62 0.34 -10.53
CA ASN A 204 5.02 -0.88 -11.01
C ASN A 204 4.29 -0.65 -12.35
N ALA A 205 3.49 0.42 -12.47
CA ALA A 205 2.80 0.77 -13.71
C ALA A 205 3.76 1.08 -14.89
N ILE A 206 4.90 1.72 -14.61
CA ILE A 206 5.94 1.96 -15.61
C ILE A 206 6.65 0.65 -15.98
N GLY A 207 7.01 -0.18 -15.00
CA GLY A 207 7.68 -1.47 -15.22
C GLY A 207 6.89 -2.46 -16.07
N ARG A 208 5.55 -2.36 -16.10
CA ARG A 208 4.66 -3.18 -16.95
C ARG A 208 4.61 -2.76 -18.40
N SER A 209 5.07 -1.54 -18.71
CA SER A 209 5.09 -1.03 -20.06
C SER A 209 6.22 -1.74 -20.83
N ASN A 210 6.03 -3.01 -21.20
CA ASN A 210 6.97 -3.88 -21.93
C ASN A 210 7.25 -3.44 -23.38
N GLY A 211 7.02 -2.16 -23.72
CA GLY A 211 7.51 -1.59 -24.96
C GLY A 211 8.97 -1.17 -24.80
N PRO A 212 9.83 -1.30 -25.83
CA PRO A 212 11.07 -0.54 -25.84
C PRO A 212 10.74 0.93 -25.60
N PRO A 213 11.56 1.70 -24.86
CA PRO A 213 11.36 3.13 -24.76
C PRO A 213 11.39 3.67 -26.19
N ILE A 214 10.23 4.06 -26.73
CA ILE A 214 10.18 4.74 -28.01
C ILE A 214 10.80 6.11 -27.73
N GLN A 215 12.11 6.20 -27.95
CA GLN A 215 12.84 7.45 -27.99
C GLN A 215 12.40 8.17 -29.27
N MET A 216 11.23 8.82 -29.22
CA MET A 216 10.95 9.91 -30.14
C MET A 216 11.56 11.17 -29.53
N ASN A 217 12.73 11.57 -30.04
CA ASN A 217 13.29 12.92 -29.92
C ASN A 217 13.39 13.47 -28.48
N GLY A 218 14.03 12.76 -27.55
CA GLY A 218 14.34 13.32 -26.23
C GLY A 218 13.13 13.53 -25.31
N HIS A 219 11.93 13.09 -25.71
CA HIS A 219 10.75 13.08 -24.87
C HIS A 219 10.42 11.63 -24.48
N ALA A 220 10.57 11.31 -23.20
CA ALA A 220 10.14 10.05 -22.62
C ALA A 220 8.71 9.74 -23.06
N SER A 221 8.44 8.51 -23.51
CA SER A 221 7.12 8.12 -24.05
C SER A 221 6.00 8.52 -23.08
N GLN A 222 5.28 9.58 -23.41
CA GLN A 222 4.21 10.22 -22.61
C GLN A 222 2.94 9.35 -22.48
N ASN A 223 2.99 8.09 -22.93
CA ASN A 223 1.82 7.25 -23.12
C ASN A 223 1.87 5.98 -22.25
N THR A 224 2.35 6.11 -21.02
CA THR A 224 2.24 5.03 -20.02
C THR A 224 0.94 5.22 -19.22
N VAL A 225 0.41 4.12 -18.69
CA VAL A 225 -0.75 4.14 -17.78
C VAL A 225 -0.45 5.01 -16.55
N ALA A 226 0.79 4.96 -16.04
CA ALA A 226 1.25 5.82 -14.95
C ALA A 226 1.11 7.32 -15.29
N HIS A 227 1.53 7.73 -16.49
CA HIS A 227 1.40 9.13 -16.93
C HIS A 227 -0.07 9.57 -16.94
N GLN A 228 -0.96 8.73 -17.44
CA GLN A 228 -2.41 9.02 -17.47
C GLN A 228 -2.98 9.18 -16.05
N TRP A 229 -2.64 8.28 -15.13
CA TRP A 229 -3.11 8.36 -13.74
C TRP A 229 -2.62 9.62 -13.02
N ILE A 230 -1.34 9.98 -13.19
CA ILE A 230 -0.76 11.18 -12.58
C ILE A 230 -1.38 12.44 -13.20
N TYR A 231 -1.53 12.47 -14.53
CA TYR A 231 -2.18 13.58 -15.23
C TYR A 231 -3.63 13.78 -14.77
N SER A 232 -4.41 12.69 -14.67
CA SER A 232 -5.79 12.70 -14.15
C SER A 232 -5.86 13.29 -12.74
N ALA A 233 -4.93 12.92 -11.86
CA ALA A 233 -4.87 13.46 -10.51
C ALA A 233 -4.48 14.95 -10.48
N LEU A 234 -3.47 15.37 -11.24
CA LEU A 234 -2.99 16.77 -11.24
C LEU A 234 -3.94 17.74 -11.96
N SER A 235 -4.75 17.23 -12.89
CA SER A 235 -5.74 18.02 -13.62
C SER A 235 -7.03 18.26 -12.83
N ASP A 236 -7.21 17.56 -11.70
CA ASP A 236 -8.38 17.74 -10.85
C ASP A 236 -8.17 18.86 -9.82
N ASP A 237 -8.69 20.04 -10.14
CA ASP A 237 -8.60 21.21 -9.25
C ASP A 237 -9.38 21.04 -7.94
N THR A 238 -10.40 20.18 -7.91
CA THR A 238 -11.15 19.88 -6.67
C THR A 238 -10.32 19.05 -5.71
N LEU A 239 -9.48 18.14 -6.24
CA LEU A 239 -8.52 17.35 -5.47
C LEU A 239 -7.39 18.22 -4.91
N LEU A 240 -6.95 19.21 -5.70
CA LEU A 240 -5.83 20.08 -5.35
C LEU A 240 -6.23 21.30 -4.52
N GLY A 241 -7.53 21.57 -4.33
CA GLY A 241 -8.00 22.69 -3.51
C GLY A 241 -7.80 24.07 -4.15
N ASN A 242 -7.76 24.17 -5.49
CA ASN A 242 -7.56 25.42 -6.24
C ASN A 242 -6.34 26.25 -5.80
N VAL A 243 -5.21 25.60 -5.53
CA VAL A 243 -3.97 26.28 -5.10
C VAL A 243 -3.43 27.18 -6.22
N PRO A 244 -3.34 28.52 -6.02
CA PRO A 244 -2.90 29.44 -7.07
C PRO A 244 -1.48 29.20 -7.59
N ALA A 245 -0.61 28.63 -6.74
CA ALA A 245 0.77 28.31 -7.11
C ALA A 245 0.88 27.11 -8.08
N LEU A 246 -0.18 26.30 -8.22
CA LEU A 246 -0.19 25.14 -9.12
C LEU A 246 -0.73 25.52 -10.51
N THR A 247 0.05 26.29 -11.26
CA THR A 247 -0.27 26.59 -12.66
C THR A 247 -0.19 25.34 -13.54
N VAL A 248 -0.71 25.43 -14.77
CA VAL A 248 -0.64 24.32 -15.75
C VAL A 248 0.82 23.91 -16.00
N GLU A 249 1.74 24.87 -16.04
CA GLU A 249 3.17 24.66 -16.25
C GLU A 249 3.81 23.93 -15.07
N VAL A 250 3.44 24.30 -13.83
CA VAL A 250 3.92 23.63 -12.61
C VAL A 250 3.42 22.20 -12.56
N LYS A 251 2.12 21.96 -12.82
CA LYS A 251 1.54 20.62 -12.89
C LYS A 251 2.21 19.75 -13.95
N SER A 252 2.44 20.31 -15.15
CA SER A 252 3.16 19.65 -16.23
C SER A 252 4.60 19.30 -15.84
N SER A 253 5.29 20.21 -15.14
CA SER A 253 6.66 19.99 -14.65
C SER A 253 6.72 18.87 -13.63
N VAL A 254 5.80 18.84 -12.64
CA VAL A 254 5.71 17.77 -11.64
C VAL A 254 5.49 16.41 -12.31
N LEU A 255 4.55 16.33 -13.26
CA LEU A 255 4.27 15.11 -14.03
C LEU A 255 5.53 14.62 -14.77
N GLN A 256 6.20 15.51 -15.50
CA GLN A 256 7.41 15.18 -16.26
C GLN A 256 8.55 14.72 -15.36
N LEU A 257 8.77 15.39 -14.23
CA LEU A 257 9.81 15.04 -13.26
C LEU A 257 9.54 13.66 -12.63
N LEU A 258 8.31 13.39 -12.20
CA LEU A 258 7.94 12.11 -11.60
C LEU A 258 8.13 10.94 -12.57
N CYS A 259 7.58 11.04 -13.78
CA CYS A 259 7.75 10.00 -14.80
C CYS A 259 9.22 9.88 -15.23
N GLY A 260 9.91 11.00 -15.44
CA GLY A 260 11.30 11.04 -15.90
C GLY A 260 12.29 10.45 -14.90
N LEU A 261 12.11 10.68 -13.59
CA LEU A 261 12.94 10.06 -12.55
C LEU A 261 12.78 8.54 -12.54
N VAL A 262 11.54 8.05 -12.57
CA VAL A 262 11.26 6.61 -12.52
C VAL A 262 11.72 5.90 -13.80
N LEU A 263 11.53 6.51 -14.98
CA LEU A 263 11.98 5.93 -16.26
C LEU A 263 13.51 5.86 -16.36
N ARG A 264 14.24 6.83 -15.81
CA ARG A 264 15.71 6.89 -15.90
C ARG A 264 16.42 6.01 -14.88
N GLU A 265 15.94 6.02 -13.63
CA GLU A 265 16.65 5.38 -12.52
C GLU A 265 15.91 4.15 -11.95
N GLY A 266 14.67 3.90 -12.38
CA GLY A 266 13.83 2.81 -11.86
C GLY A 266 13.68 2.90 -10.34
N LEU A 267 13.94 1.80 -9.65
CA LEU A 267 13.89 1.72 -8.19
C LEU A 267 14.85 2.67 -7.46
N LYS A 268 15.97 3.06 -8.10
CA LYS A 268 16.95 3.97 -7.49
C LYS A 268 16.42 5.40 -7.33
N SER A 269 15.42 5.78 -8.12
CA SER A 269 14.77 7.11 -8.02
C SER A 269 13.98 7.34 -6.73
N LYS A 270 13.70 6.29 -5.94
CA LYS A 270 12.79 6.34 -4.78
C LYS A 270 13.06 7.51 -3.83
N PRO A 271 14.29 7.76 -3.34
CA PRO A 271 14.54 8.88 -2.44
C PRO A 271 14.20 10.23 -3.10
N ARG A 272 14.55 10.38 -4.38
CA ARG A 272 14.35 11.60 -5.16
C ARG A 272 12.87 11.87 -5.42
N VAL A 273 12.11 10.84 -5.79
CA VAL A 273 10.65 10.94 -5.96
C VAL A 273 9.98 11.32 -4.65
N LYS A 274 10.40 10.75 -3.51
CA LYS A 274 9.84 11.12 -2.20
C LYS A 274 10.15 12.56 -1.82
N MET A 275 11.36 13.06 -2.11
CA MET A 275 11.71 14.47 -1.89
C MET A 275 10.85 15.38 -2.78
N LEU A 276 10.74 15.06 -4.09
CA LEU A 276 9.90 15.81 -5.04
C LEU A 276 8.43 15.86 -4.59
N LEU A 277 7.86 14.75 -4.12
CA LEU A 277 6.49 14.70 -3.59
C LEU A 277 6.33 15.49 -2.28
N GLY A 278 7.38 15.52 -1.45
CA GLY A 278 7.42 16.36 -0.26
C GLY A 278 7.40 17.85 -0.61
N ASP A 279 8.22 18.27 -1.57
CA ASP A 279 8.26 19.66 -2.03
C ASP A 279 6.98 20.06 -2.76
N PHE A 280 6.40 19.16 -3.57
CA PHE A 280 5.07 19.33 -4.14
C PHE A 280 4.01 19.59 -3.05
N GLY A 281 3.99 18.79 -1.98
CA GLY A 281 3.08 19.00 -0.86
C GLY A 281 3.27 20.35 -0.16
N LYS A 282 4.51 20.82 -0.01
CA LYS A 282 4.81 22.15 0.55
C LYS A 282 4.36 23.28 -0.38
N ILE A 283 4.56 23.14 -1.70
CA ILE A 283 4.06 24.09 -2.69
C ILE A 283 2.54 24.19 -2.62
N CYS A 284 1.83 23.07 -2.46
CA CYS A 284 0.38 23.04 -2.29
C CYS A 284 -0.08 23.82 -1.05
N LYS A 285 0.73 23.81 0.02
CA LYS A 285 0.47 24.54 1.27
C LYS A 285 0.95 25.99 1.27
N GLY A 286 1.70 26.40 0.25
CA GLY A 286 2.33 27.73 0.19
C GLY A 286 3.58 27.86 1.07
N ASP A 287 4.13 26.74 1.56
CA ASP A 287 5.36 26.70 2.38
C ASP A 287 6.63 26.81 1.50
N GLU A 288 6.51 26.56 0.20
CA GLU A 288 7.62 26.53 -0.76
C GLU A 288 7.14 27.04 -2.13
N THR A 289 8.05 27.61 -2.95
CA THR A 289 7.73 28.12 -4.29
C THR A 289 7.97 27.05 -5.37
N PRO A 290 7.33 27.16 -6.55
CA PRO A 290 7.59 26.21 -7.65
C PRO A 290 9.06 26.11 -8.10
N ASP A 291 9.91 27.09 -7.80
CA ASP A 291 11.33 27.08 -8.13
C ASP A 291 12.08 25.91 -7.45
N ALA A 292 11.57 25.39 -6.32
CA ALA A 292 12.12 24.19 -5.67
C ALA A 292 12.14 22.97 -6.61
N LEU A 293 11.26 22.93 -7.61
CA LEU A 293 11.20 21.84 -8.59
C LEU A 293 12.43 21.81 -9.53
N ILE A 294 13.15 22.94 -9.67
CA ILE A 294 14.33 23.05 -10.56
C ILE A 294 15.45 22.10 -10.11
N ALA A 295 15.58 21.82 -8.81
CA ALA A 295 16.60 20.92 -8.29
C ALA A 295 16.48 19.48 -8.85
N TYR A 296 15.32 19.10 -9.36
CA TYR A 296 15.04 17.76 -9.88
C TYR A 296 15.24 17.64 -11.39
N SER A 297 15.32 18.75 -12.13
CA SER A 297 15.53 18.77 -13.58
C SER A 297 17.00 18.72 -13.99
N LEU A 298 17.92 19.11 -13.10
CA LEU A 298 19.36 19.25 -13.36
C LEU A 298 20.18 17.95 -13.24
N SER A 299 19.52 16.79 -13.20
CA SER A 299 20.13 15.48 -12.94
C SER A 299 19.82 14.48 -14.04
#